data_AF-R0KJR9-F1
#
_entry.id   AF-R0KJR9-F1
#
_cell.length_a   1.000
_cell.length_b   1.000
_cell.length_c   1.000
_cell.angle_alpha   90.00
_cell.angle_beta   90.00
_cell.angle_gamma   90.00
#
_symmetry.space_group_name_H-M   'P 1'
#
loop_
_entity.id
_entity.type
_entity.pdbx_description
1 polymer ?
#
loop_
_entity_poly.entity_id
_entity_poly.type
_entity_poly.pdbx_seq_one_letter_code
_entity_poly.pdbx_strand_id
1 'polypeptide(L)'
;PLKHAIEYEYRVFEDIPIQFHNGTLNPKKPTNFGGKPRPALDAAWRKLTKNQNIYLTEKDLGQPIEDDTVIQLTDGSGAFATLTVYHGLHCMERLHHYLYPEHYYSSFSDDEKLLLKYHAEHCLNWLRQYLTCNADTTPIMMHWIAESALPIAKVDGGSHSCVNWDRIDEWAEKRTFVPSGDNMKHPIYG
;
A
#
# COMPACT_ATOMS: atom_id res chain seq x y z
N PRO A 1 10.49 -9.55 -13.90
CA PRO A 1 10.31 -10.11 -12.54
C PRO A 1 8.87 -10.63 -12.29
N LEU A 2 8.71 -11.65 -11.42
CA LEU A 2 7.42 -12.19 -10.89
C LEU A 2 6.45 -12.97 -11.80
N LYS A 3 6.71 -13.21 -13.08
CA LYS A 3 5.74 -13.90 -13.98
C LYS A 3 5.15 -15.22 -13.43
N HIS A 4 5.91 -15.96 -12.61
CA HIS A 4 5.50 -17.24 -12.01
C HIS A 4 4.70 -17.11 -10.71
N ALA A 5 4.66 -15.92 -10.11
CA ALA A 5 3.96 -15.64 -8.86
C ALA A 5 2.61 -14.94 -9.07
N ILE A 6 2.32 -14.51 -10.30
CA ILE A 6 1.05 -13.86 -10.63
C ILE A 6 -0.03 -14.93 -10.83
N GLU A 7 -1.02 -14.89 -9.96
CA GLU A 7 -2.23 -15.71 -10.01
C GLU A 7 -3.43 -14.78 -9.80
N TYR A 8 -4.54 -15.04 -10.48
CA TYR A 8 -5.76 -14.23 -10.35
C TYR A 8 -6.85 -15.00 -9.63
N GLU A 9 -7.64 -14.28 -8.86
CA GLU A 9 -8.83 -14.79 -8.20
C GLU A 9 -9.94 -13.74 -8.17
N TYR A 10 -11.18 -14.21 -8.01
CA TYR A 10 -12.32 -13.34 -7.89
C TYR A 10 -12.64 -13.04 -6.43
N ARG A 11 -12.83 -11.76 -6.11
CA ARG A 11 -13.18 -11.31 -4.75
C ARG A 11 -14.37 -10.35 -4.81
N VAL A 12 -15.20 -10.39 -3.77
CA VAL A 12 -16.17 -9.33 -3.48
C VAL A 12 -15.53 -8.44 -2.41
N PHE A 13 -15.53 -7.12 -2.62
CA PHE A 13 -14.95 -6.21 -1.64
C PHE A 13 -15.86 -6.05 -0.42
N GLU A 14 -15.27 -6.15 0.77
CA GLU A 14 -16.00 -5.97 2.03
C GLU A 14 -16.07 -4.48 2.40
N ASP A 15 -16.99 -3.73 1.79
CA ASP A 15 -17.12 -2.28 2.00
C ASP A 15 -18.18 -1.88 3.07
N ILE A 16 -18.31 -2.69 4.13
CA ILE A 16 -19.18 -2.32 5.26
C ILE A 16 -18.53 -1.24 6.14
N PRO A 17 -19.28 -0.37 6.84
CA PRO A 17 -18.70 0.71 7.65
C PRO A 17 -17.79 0.20 8.79
N ILE A 18 -16.69 0.92 9.04
CA ILE A 18 -15.73 0.62 10.12
C ILE A 18 -16.30 0.97 11.50
N GLN A 19 -17.10 2.04 11.59
CA GLN A 19 -17.74 2.50 12.82
C GLN A 19 -19.24 2.68 12.57
N PHE A 20 -20.04 2.45 13.60
CA PHE A 20 -21.43 2.87 13.61
C PHE A 20 -21.54 4.39 13.86
N HIS A 21 -22.73 4.95 13.65
CA HIS A 21 -23.00 6.38 13.87
C HIS A 21 -22.69 6.86 15.30
N ASN A 22 -22.75 5.97 16.29
CA ASN A 22 -22.39 6.24 17.68
C ASN A 22 -20.87 6.20 17.96
N GLY A 23 -20.04 5.98 16.94
CA GLY A 23 -18.58 5.90 17.03
C GLY A 23 -18.03 4.56 17.52
N THR A 24 -18.86 3.56 17.83
CA THR A 24 -18.36 2.23 18.19
C THR A 24 -17.90 1.47 16.96
N LEU A 25 -16.83 0.67 17.12
CA LEU A 25 -16.31 -0.16 16.04
C LEU A 25 -17.33 -1.24 15.66
N ASN A 26 -17.43 -1.51 14.36
CA ASN A 26 -18.25 -2.60 13.85
C ASN A 26 -17.58 -3.95 14.16
N PRO A 27 -18.17 -4.81 15.02
CA PRO A 27 -17.54 -6.08 15.43
C PRO A 27 -17.44 -7.09 14.27
N LYS A 28 -18.24 -6.91 13.21
CA LYS A 28 -18.12 -7.69 11.96
C LYS A 28 -16.92 -7.27 11.12
N LYS A 29 -16.19 -6.24 11.53
CA LYS A 29 -15.04 -5.66 10.84
C LYS A 29 -13.83 -5.52 11.78
N PRO A 30 -13.23 -6.64 12.23
CA PRO A 30 -12.16 -6.63 13.22
C PRO A 30 -10.79 -6.14 12.68
N THR A 31 -10.49 -6.35 11.40
CA THR A 31 -9.18 -6.03 10.77
C THR A 31 -9.39 -5.12 9.56
N ASN A 32 -9.45 -3.81 9.79
CA ASN A 32 -9.69 -2.87 8.70
C ASN A 32 -8.67 -1.74 8.76
N PHE A 33 -8.11 -1.43 7.60
CA PHE A 33 -7.04 -0.48 7.34
C PHE A 33 -7.47 1.00 7.44
N GLY A 34 -8.50 1.31 8.23
CA GLY A 34 -9.02 2.67 8.41
C GLY A 34 -9.69 2.92 9.76
N GLY A 35 -10.26 4.13 9.89
CA GLY A 35 -10.86 4.63 11.14
C GLY A 35 -9.82 5.21 12.11
N LYS A 36 -10.25 5.53 13.34
CA LYS A 36 -9.38 6.15 14.34
C LYS A 36 -8.12 5.30 14.64
N PRO A 37 -6.97 5.95 14.92
CA PRO A 37 -5.73 5.27 15.31
C PRO A 37 -5.94 4.33 16.48
N ARG A 38 -5.31 3.15 16.42
CA ARG A 38 -5.36 2.12 17.46
C ARG A 38 -4.20 1.13 17.26
N PRO A 39 -3.62 0.56 18.31
CA PRO A 39 -2.46 -0.34 18.18
C PRO A 39 -2.70 -1.52 17.22
N ALA A 40 -3.92 -2.05 17.19
CA ALA A 40 -4.29 -3.14 16.28
C ALA A 40 -4.28 -2.72 14.79
N LEU A 41 -4.62 -1.46 14.48
CA LEU A 41 -4.56 -0.92 13.13
C LEU A 41 -3.11 -0.78 12.67
N ASP A 42 -2.27 -0.17 13.50
CA ASP A 42 -0.85 0.03 13.18
C ASP A 42 -0.12 -1.32 13.06
N ALA A 43 -0.52 -2.32 13.86
CA ALA A 43 -0.03 -3.69 13.72
C ALA A 43 -0.48 -4.36 12.41
N ALA A 44 -1.72 -4.12 11.98
CA ALA A 44 -2.24 -4.66 10.72
C ALA A 44 -1.50 -4.05 9.51
N TRP A 45 -1.30 -2.73 9.48
CA TRP A 45 -0.52 -2.07 8.44
C TRP A 45 0.92 -2.57 8.40
N ARG A 46 1.62 -2.61 9.54
CA ARG A 46 2.98 -3.17 9.62
C ARG A 46 3.07 -4.62 9.15
N LYS A 47 2.06 -5.45 9.47
CA LYS A 47 2.01 -6.83 8.98
C LYS A 47 1.83 -6.88 7.46
N LEU A 48 0.97 -6.04 6.91
CA LEU A 48 0.68 -6.01 5.47
C LEU A 48 1.90 -5.52 4.66
N THR A 49 2.69 -4.58 5.19
CA THR A 49 3.83 -3.97 4.49
C THR A 49 5.18 -4.54 4.92
N LYS A 50 5.21 -5.62 5.71
CA LYS A 50 6.45 -6.19 6.28
C LYS A 50 7.50 -6.56 5.22
N ASN A 51 7.07 -6.98 4.04
CA ASN A 51 7.90 -7.49 2.95
C ASN A 51 8.16 -6.44 1.85
N GLN A 52 7.99 -5.14 2.16
CA GLN A 52 8.09 -4.07 1.16
C GLN A 52 9.51 -3.84 0.61
N ASN A 53 10.54 -4.19 1.38
CA ASN A 53 11.94 -3.98 1.00
C ASN A 53 12.51 -5.30 0.52
N ILE A 54 12.75 -5.40 -0.78
CA ILE A 54 13.24 -6.62 -1.42
C ILE A 54 14.58 -6.37 -2.11
N TYR A 55 15.35 -7.44 -2.32
CA TYR A 55 16.43 -7.41 -3.29
C TYR A 55 16.01 -8.08 -4.62
N LEU A 56 16.55 -7.57 -5.72
CA LEU A 56 16.36 -8.11 -7.06
C LEU A 56 17.71 -8.41 -7.71
N THR A 57 17.82 -9.59 -8.31
CA THR A 57 18.97 -9.95 -9.14
C THR A 57 18.71 -9.59 -10.60
N GLU A 58 19.77 -9.46 -11.40
CA GLU A 58 19.65 -9.34 -12.86
C GLU A 58 18.86 -10.51 -13.47
N LYS A 59 18.97 -11.71 -12.87
CA LYS A 59 18.18 -12.88 -13.26
C LYS A 59 16.68 -12.68 -13.00
N ASP A 60 16.29 -12.06 -11.89
CA ASP A 60 14.88 -11.75 -11.62
C ASP A 60 14.33 -10.73 -12.64
N LEU A 61 15.17 -9.78 -13.06
CA LEU A 61 14.82 -8.74 -14.03
C LEU A 61 14.83 -9.25 -15.48
N GLY A 62 15.69 -10.22 -15.79
CA GLY A 62 15.93 -10.74 -17.13
C GLY A 62 16.83 -9.83 -17.98
N GLN A 63 17.49 -8.85 -17.36
CA GLN A 63 18.40 -7.89 -17.99
C GLN A 63 19.38 -7.35 -16.94
N PRO A 64 20.56 -6.85 -17.37
CA PRO A 64 21.51 -6.20 -16.47
C PRO A 64 20.94 -4.92 -15.83
N ILE A 65 21.46 -4.55 -14.66
CA ILE A 65 21.14 -3.28 -14.01
C ILE A 65 22.17 -2.23 -14.46
N GLU A 66 21.84 -1.50 -15.52
CA GLU A 66 22.71 -0.50 -16.16
C GLU A 66 22.51 0.92 -15.59
N ASP A 67 22.39 1.05 -14.26
CA ASP A 67 22.27 2.32 -13.56
C ASP A 67 23.10 2.28 -12.27
N ASP A 68 24.18 3.06 -12.24
CA ASP A 68 25.13 3.09 -11.12
C ASP A 68 24.57 3.80 -9.88
N THR A 69 23.43 4.48 -10.01
CA THR A 69 22.72 5.10 -8.88
C THR A 69 21.85 4.12 -8.10
N VAL A 70 21.59 2.93 -8.66
CA VAL A 70 20.81 1.88 -8.01
C VAL A 70 21.58 1.31 -6.81
N ILE A 71 20.92 1.30 -5.64
CA ILE A 71 21.51 0.81 -4.40
C ILE A 71 21.75 -0.70 -4.50
N GLN A 72 23.03 -1.09 -4.46
CA GLN A 72 23.46 -2.48 -4.38
C GLN A 72 23.65 -2.89 -2.91
N LEU A 73 23.27 -4.13 -2.59
CA LEU A 73 23.54 -4.71 -1.28
C LEU A 73 25.00 -5.10 -1.12
N THR A 74 25.55 -4.89 0.08
CA THR A 74 26.99 -5.07 0.36
C THR A 74 27.45 -6.53 0.27
N ASP A 75 26.54 -7.48 0.45
CA ASP A 75 26.79 -8.92 0.30
C ASP A 75 26.72 -9.41 -1.16
N GLY A 76 26.41 -8.52 -2.11
CA GLY A 76 26.27 -8.85 -3.53
C GLY A 76 25.00 -9.64 -3.88
N SER A 77 24.03 -9.76 -2.96
CA SER A 77 22.78 -10.51 -3.17
C SER A 77 21.86 -9.88 -4.23
N GLY A 78 21.96 -8.57 -4.45
CA GLY A 78 21.25 -7.88 -5.52
C GLY A 78 21.05 -6.39 -5.25
N ALA A 79 20.17 -5.78 -6.03
CA ALA A 79 19.78 -4.39 -5.88
C ALA A 79 18.56 -4.23 -4.99
N PHE A 80 18.55 -3.21 -4.14
CA PHE A 80 17.38 -2.86 -3.34
C PHE A 80 16.25 -2.33 -4.24
N ALA A 81 15.07 -2.93 -4.14
CA ALA A 81 13.85 -2.48 -4.76
C ALA A 81 12.65 -2.58 -3.81
N THR A 82 11.53 -1.99 -4.24
CA THR A 82 10.20 -2.24 -3.67
C THR A 82 9.24 -2.59 -4.80
N LEU A 83 8.30 -3.50 -4.56
CA LEU A 83 7.24 -3.74 -5.54
C LEU A 83 6.27 -2.56 -5.52
N THR A 84 5.81 -2.17 -6.71
CA THR A 84 4.81 -1.11 -6.94
C THR A 84 3.60 -1.25 -6.01
N VAL A 85 3.11 -2.47 -5.76
CA VAL A 85 1.96 -2.70 -4.85
C VAL A 85 2.27 -2.31 -3.41
N TYR A 86 3.46 -2.59 -2.88
CA TYR A 86 3.85 -2.14 -1.54
C TYR A 86 3.99 -0.62 -1.46
N HIS A 87 4.51 0.02 -2.50
CA HIS A 87 4.52 1.48 -2.56
C HIS A 87 3.09 2.06 -2.54
N GLY A 88 2.14 1.43 -3.23
CA GLY A 88 0.73 1.79 -3.14
C GLY A 88 0.15 1.62 -1.74
N LEU A 89 0.46 0.51 -1.06
CA LEU A 89 0.04 0.26 0.32
C LEU A 89 0.65 1.27 1.31
N HIS A 90 1.94 1.59 1.16
CA HIS A 90 2.60 2.68 1.89
C HIS A 90 1.88 4.01 1.67
N CYS A 91 1.55 4.36 0.42
CA CYS A 91 0.81 5.58 0.13
C CYS A 91 -0.54 5.62 0.86
N MET A 92 -1.28 4.51 0.87
CA MET A 92 -2.57 4.41 1.58
C MET A 92 -2.41 4.57 3.10
N GLU A 93 -1.42 3.92 3.71
CA GLU A 93 -1.11 4.06 5.15
C GLU A 93 -0.71 5.51 5.48
N ARG A 94 0.14 6.13 4.66
CA ARG A 94 0.58 7.52 4.87
C ARG A 94 -0.56 8.53 4.76
N LEU A 95 -1.49 8.32 3.83
CA LEU A 95 -2.70 9.13 3.74
C LEU A 95 -3.59 8.95 4.97
N HIS A 96 -3.74 7.72 5.48
CA HIS A 96 -4.44 7.50 6.74
C HIS A 96 -3.79 8.27 7.89
N HIS A 97 -2.46 8.19 8.04
CA HIS A 97 -1.76 8.96 9.08
C HIS A 97 -1.96 10.47 8.91
N TYR A 98 -1.99 10.97 7.66
CA TYR A 98 -2.25 12.37 7.35
C TYR A 98 -3.65 12.84 7.76
N LEU A 99 -4.65 11.94 7.83
CA LEU A 99 -5.98 12.25 8.37
C LEU A 99 -6.00 12.40 9.90
N TYR A 100 -4.97 11.91 10.59
CA TYR A 100 -4.85 11.94 12.06
C TYR A 100 -3.53 12.57 12.52
N PRO A 101 -3.24 13.82 12.12
CA PRO A 101 -1.95 14.45 12.40
C PRO A 101 -1.70 14.66 13.90
N GLU A 102 -2.75 14.89 14.68
CA GLU A 102 -2.68 15.01 16.14
C GLU A 102 -2.24 13.72 16.84
N HIS A 103 -2.35 12.56 16.17
CA HIS A 103 -1.92 11.29 16.72
C HIS A 103 -0.53 10.89 16.21
N TYR A 104 -0.30 10.99 14.90
CA TYR A 104 0.92 10.49 14.27
C TYR A 104 2.03 11.54 14.16
N TYR A 105 1.69 12.83 14.20
CA TYR A 105 2.60 13.94 13.89
C TYR A 105 2.46 15.11 14.88
N SER A 106 2.04 14.82 16.12
CA SER A 106 1.78 15.86 17.14
C SER A 106 3.01 16.68 17.51
N SER A 107 4.20 16.12 17.35
CA SER A 107 5.48 16.77 17.65
C SER A 107 6.15 17.44 16.45
N PHE A 108 5.52 17.43 15.28
CA PHE A 108 6.14 17.94 14.05
C PHE A 108 6.08 19.47 14.00
N SER A 109 7.19 20.07 13.57
CA SER A 109 7.29 21.48 13.20
C SER A 109 6.47 21.80 11.93
N ASP A 110 6.30 23.08 11.62
CA ASP A 110 5.56 23.51 10.44
C ASP A 110 6.25 23.08 9.13
N ASP A 111 7.59 23.08 9.11
CA ASP A 111 8.36 22.60 7.96
C ASP A 111 8.18 21.09 7.76
N GLU A 112 8.21 20.30 8.85
CA GLU A 112 7.95 18.86 8.76
C GLU A 112 6.51 18.58 8.31
N LYS A 113 5.52 19.35 8.78
CA LYS A 113 4.12 19.25 8.32
C LYS A 113 3.97 19.62 6.84
N LEU A 114 4.73 20.59 6.36
CA LEU A 114 4.78 20.94 4.94
C LEU A 114 5.33 19.78 4.11
N LEU A 115 6.41 19.14 4.56
CA LEU A 115 6.96 17.94 3.92
C LEU A 115 5.95 16.78 3.91
N LEU A 116 5.21 16.58 5.01
CA LEU A 116 4.13 15.58 5.06
C LEU A 116 3.04 15.87 4.01
N LYS A 117 2.68 17.14 3.83
CA LYS A 117 1.71 17.54 2.80
C LYS A 117 2.22 17.23 1.39
N TYR A 118 3.47 17.56 1.07
CA TYR A 118 4.04 17.21 -0.23
C TYR A 118 4.11 15.71 -0.46
N HIS A 119 4.42 14.94 0.57
CA HIS A 119 4.38 13.48 0.50
C HIS A 119 2.95 12.98 0.23
N ALA A 120 1.93 13.54 0.89
CA ALA A 120 0.53 13.20 0.65
C ALA A 120 0.08 13.55 -0.79
N GLU A 121 0.49 14.70 -1.33
CA GLU A 121 0.22 15.08 -2.72
C GLU A 121 0.87 14.12 -3.72
N HIS A 122 2.11 13.70 -3.45
CA HIS A 122 2.78 12.64 -4.22
C HIS A 122 1.99 11.33 -4.16
N CYS A 123 1.59 10.88 -2.98
CA CYS A 123 0.79 9.66 -2.79
C CYS A 123 -0.52 9.72 -3.59
N LEU A 124 -1.24 10.83 -3.54
CA LEU A 124 -2.48 11.01 -4.29
C LEU A 124 -2.27 10.91 -5.81
N ASN A 125 -1.25 11.60 -6.34
CA ASN A 125 -0.97 11.55 -7.77
C ASN A 125 -0.45 10.18 -8.22
N TRP A 126 0.35 9.51 -7.38
CA TRP A 126 0.83 8.16 -7.67
C TRP A 126 -0.33 7.15 -7.66
N LEU A 127 -1.20 7.18 -6.63
CA LEU A 127 -2.37 6.30 -6.52
C LEU A 127 -3.34 6.50 -7.68
N ARG A 128 -3.57 7.75 -8.12
CA ARG A 128 -4.35 8.04 -9.32
C ARG A 128 -3.78 7.29 -10.55
N GLN A 129 -2.47 7.35 -10.76
CA GLN A 129 -1.82 6.67 -11.88
C GLN A 129 -1.91 5.14 -11.75
N TYR A 130 -1.68 4.62 -10.55
CA TYR A 130 -1.77 3.19 -10.26
C TYR A 130 -3.17 2.63 -10.53
N LEU A 131 -4.22 3.34 -10.10
CA LEU A 131 -5.61 2.96 -10.36
C LEU A 131 -5.95 2.99 -11.85
N THR A 132 -5.49 4.01 -12.58
CA THR A 132 -5.71 4.06 -14.03
C THR A 132 -4.93 3.01 -14.82
N CYS A 133 -3.77 2.59 -14.30
CA CYS A 133 -2.98 1.49 -14.87
C CYS A 133 -3.66 0.13 -14.65
N ASN A 134 -4.30 -0.03 -13.49
CA ASN A 134 -5.00 -1.25 -13.08
C ASN A 134 -6.52 -1.01 -13.06
N ALA A 135 -7.07 -0.53 -14.17
CA ALA A 135 -8.47 -0.13 -14.25
C ALA A 135 -9.40 -1.34 -14.09
N ASP A 136 -10.03 -1.45 -12.92
CA ASP A 136 -11.10 -2.41 -12.66
C ASP A 136 -12.40 -1.95 -13.36
N THR A 137 -12.95 -2.81 -14.21
CA THR A 137 -14.15 -2.54 -15.01
C THR A 137 -15.42 -3.10 -14.39
N THR A 138 -15.34 -3.64 -13.17
CA THR A 138 -16.49 -4.15 -12.41
C THR A 138 -17.46 -2.99 -12.10
N PRO A 139 -18.73 -3.07 -12.51
CA PRO A 139 -19.66 -1.95 -12.36
C PRO A 139 -20.18 -1.83 -10.93
N ILE A 140 -20.13 -0.61 -10.37
CA ILE A 140 -20.85 -0.24 -9.15
C ILE A 140 -22.21 0.33 -9.55
N MET A 141 -23.29 -0.30 -9.08
CA MET A 141 -24.66 0.11 -9.43
C MET A 141 -25.14 1.28 -8.57
N MET A 142 -25.87 2.20 -9.19
CA MET A 142 -26.48 3.36 -8.54
C MET A 142 -27.94 3.07 -8.16
N HIS A 143 -28.35 3.48 -6.96
CA HIS A 143 -29.69 3.22 -6.42
C HIS A 143 -30.31 4.48 -5.83
N TRP A 144 -31.64 4.53 -5.85
CA TRP A 144 -32.42 5.50 -5.08
C TRP A 144 -32.68 4.95 -3.67
N ILE A 145 -32.59 5.82 -2.66
CA ILE A 145 -33.03 5.53 -1.29
C ILE A 145 -34.20 6.45 -0.95
N ALA A 146 -35.06 6.03 -0.02
CA ALA A 146 -36.27 6.78 0.33
C ALA A 146 -35.97 8.18 0.89
N GLU A 147 -34.79 8.33 1.50
CA GLU A 147 -34.35 9.53 2.22
C GLU A 147 -33.61 10.54 1.33
N SER A 148 -33.41 10.26 0.04
CA SER A 148 -32.65 11.13 -0.87
C SER A 148 -33.25 11.21 -2.27
N ALA A 149 -33.43 12.44 -2.76
CA ALA A 149 -33.77 12.74 -4.14
C ALA A 149 -32.54 12.72 -5.09
N LEU A 150 -31.38 12.27 -4.61
CA LEU A 150 -30.18 12.01 -5.40
C LEU A 150 -29.81 10.51 -5.32
N PRO A 151 -29.37 9.88 -6.43
CA PRO A 151 -28.96 8.49 -6.40
C PRO A 151 -27.66 8.35 -5.60
N ILE A 152 -27.52 7.24 -4.91
CA ILE A 152 -26.30 6.88 -4.18
C ILE A 152 -25.68 5.62 -4.79
N ALA A 153 -24.36 5.48 -4.67
CA ALA A 153 -23.71 4.21 -4.97
C ALA A 153 -24.17 3.17 -3.95
N LYS A 154 -24.60 1.99 -4.42
CA LYS A 154 -24.76 0.85 -3.51
C LYS A 154 -23.38 0.40 -3.06
N VAL A 155 -23.31 -0.16 -1.84
CA VAL A 155 -22.12 -0.87 -1.34
C VAL A 155 -21.61 -1.80 -2.43
N ASP A 156 -20.32 -1.73 -2.70
CA ASP A 156 -19.70 -2.55 -3.73
C ASP A 156 -19.92 -4.04 -3.42
N GLY A 157 -20.59 -4.72 -4.34
CA GLY A 157 -20.91 -6.13 -4.26
C GLY A 157 -20.53 -6.86 -5.55
N GLY A 158 -19.72 -6.21 -6.40
CA GLY A 158 -19.22 -6.78 -7.63
C GLY A 158 -18.22 -7.91 -7.38
N SER A 159 -18.01 -8.74 -8.41
CA SER A 159 -16.98 -9.76 -8.42
C SER A 159 -15.77 -9.23 -9.18
N HIS A 160 -14.74 -8.79 -8.45
CA HIS A 160 -13.54 -8.16 -8.98
C HIS A 160 -12.49 -9.20 -9.34
N SER A 161 -11.80 -9.02 -10.47
CA SER A 161 -10.64 -9.85 -10.82
C SER A 161 -9.40 -9.29 -10.14
N CYS A 162 -8.93 -9.95 -9.08
CA CYS A 162 -7.80 -9.52 -8.27
C CYS A 162 -6.57 -10.41 -8.50
N VAL A 163 -5.37 -9.83 -8.40
CA VAL A 163 -4.17 -10.65 -8.20
C VAL A 163 -4.23 -11.25 -6.79
N ASN A 164 -3.93 -12.54 -6.67
CA ASN A 164 -3.82 -13.21 -5.38
C ASN A 164 -2.66 -12.59 -4.60
N TRP A 165 -3.02 -11.82 -3.56
CA TRP A 165 -2.07 -11.11 -2.70
C TRP A 165 -1.06 -12.04 -2.03
N ASP A 166 -1.50 -13.18 -1.53
CA ASP A 166 -0.65 -14.09 -0.76
C ASP A 166 0.49 -14.64 -1.64
N ARG A 167 0.23 -14.89 -2.92
CA ARG A 167 1.25 -15.33 -3.88
C ARG A 167 2.32 -14.27 -4.12
N ILE A 168 1.92 -12.99 -4.13
CA ILE A 168 2.85 -11.86 -4.26
C ILE A 168 3.63 -11.65 -2.95
N ASP A 169 2.96 -11.70 -1.80
CA ASP A 169 3.58 -11.50 -0.49
C ASP A 169 4.56 -12.65 -0.15
N GLU A 170 4.21 -13.91 -0.44
CA GLU A 170 5.10 -15.07 -0.30
C GLU A 170 6.34 -14.98 -1.22
N TRP A 171 6.17 -14.42 -2.41
CA TRP A 171 7.30 -14.21 -3.33
C TRP A 171 8.25 -13.14 -2.80
N ALA A 172 7.70 -12.06 -2.24
CA ALA A 172 8.46 -10.96 -1.65
C ALA A 172 9.13 -11.36 -0.33
N GLU A 173 8.47 -12.15 0.52
CA GLU A 173 9.01 -12.67 1.78
C GLU A 173 10.34 -13.40 1.58
N LYS A 174 10.46 -14.17 0.49
CA LYS A 174 11.70 -14.90 0.15
C LYS A 174 12.86 -14.00 -0.28
N ARG A 175 12.62 -12.70 -0.44
CA ARG A 175 13.56 -11.68 -0.90
C ARG A 175 13.64 -10.49 0.04
N THR A 176 12.97 -10.55 1.19
CA THR A 176 12.92 -9.43 2.11
C THR A 176 14.25 -9.28 2.84
N PHE A 177 14.60 -8.04 3.13
CA PHE A 177 15.72 -7.72 4.02
C PHE A 177 15.37 -6.47 4.83
N VAL A 178 16.17 -6.17 5.86
CA VAL A 178 16.01 -4.96 6.67
C VAL A 178 17.04 -3.94 6.20
N PRO A 179 16.65 -2.85 5.51
CA PRO A 179 17.59 -1.83 5.09
C PRO A 179 18.31 -1.19 6.28
N SER A 180 19.64 -1.18 6.24
CA SER A 180 20.49 -0.49 7.21
C SER A 180 21.69 0.12 6.50
N GLY A 181 22.39 1.04 7.16
CA GLY A 181 23.63 1.62 6.62
C GLY A 181 24.73 0.58 6.37
N ASP A 182 24.68 -0.57 7.06
CA ASP A 182 25.72 -1.61 6.98
C ASP A 182 25.52 -2.55 5.77
N ASN A 183 24.29 -2.65 5.26
CA ASN A 183 23.94 -3.59 4.19
C ASN A 183 23.61 -2.94 2.85
N MET A 184 23.66 -1.60 2.77
CA MET A 184 23.46 -0.84 1.55
C MET A 184 24.72 -0.02 1.23
N LYS A 185 25.15 -0.06 -0.02
CA LYS A 185 26.28 0.73 -0.49
C LYS A 185 25.78 2.02 -1.14
N HIS A 186 26.21 3.18 -0.64
CA HIS A 186 25.99 4.44 -1.33
C HIS A 186 26.91 4.51 -2.56
N PRO A 187 26.37 4.76 -3.77
CA PRO A 187 27.18 4.79 -5.00
C PRO A 187 28.40 5.72 -4.92
N ILE A 188 28.24 6.87 -4.25
CA ILE A 188 29.27 7.91 -4.10
C ILE A 188 30.10 7.77 -2.80
N TYR A 189 29.50 7.35 -1.69
CA TYR A 189 30.11 7.50 -0.36
C TYR A 189 30.64 6.18 0.22
N GLY A 190 30.35 5.04 -0.43
CA GLY A 190 30.70 3.71 0.07
C GLY A 190 29.71 3.26 1.10
#